data_AF-A0A7R9FS52-F1
#
_entry.id   AF-A0A7R9FS52-F1
#
_cell.length_a   1.000
_cell.length_b   1.000
_cell.length_c   1.000
_cell.angle_alpha   90.00
_cell.angle_beta   90.00
_cell.angle_gamma   90.00
#
_symmetry.space_group_name_H-M   'P 1'
#
loop_
_entity.id
_entity.type
_entity.pdbx_description
1 polymer ?
#
loop_
_entity_poly.entity_id
_entity_poly.type
_entity_poly.pdbx_seq_one_letter_code
_entity_poly.pdbx_strand_id
1 'polypeptide(L)'
;MTETEEGKRVADTIIEQKNRFNLANKDFAILYRTNGQSRIFEEQLRRYNIAYRVYGGLSFYSRKEIKDLIAYMRVTINDKDDEALKRAINYPRRGIGDSTVDQISQLAEDNDMSMWEVLTKIEFNNRSRKSLGEFVQLIHAFKTKVAKSNAYEIADYIYRNSGIEKLLKDDKSPEGLGRVENIVSLLDGIQEFVQDDELEAGEEGSTDRSLSAYLQTISLMTDQDQKEENPDNVTLMSVHSAKGLEFKSIFVVGLEENLFPSYMALVDSNDVDEERRLFYVAITRAEEHLCLTYANSRYQYGQMRYNDPSRFLEEISDSNLDSIISITKKQEFPEPKILGNFKPLGSKKPMLSINPDDFVAANPNDIKPGMEVIHLKFGQGKVLSVDDRLVATIIFDGLSDTPEKRIMLQFAKLQIVE
;
A
#
# COMPACT_ATOMS: atom_id res chain seq x y z
N MET A 1 4.93 8.90 -12.33
CA MET A 1 5.37 7.70 -11.59
C MET A 1 4.42 7.45 -10.44
N THR A 2 3.80 6.27 -10.37
CA THR A 2 3.01 5.81 -9.21
C THR A 2 3.91 5.20 -8.13
N GLU A 3 3.37 4.89 -6.95
CA GLU A 3 4.14 4.19 -5.91
C GLU A 3 4.61 2.79 -6.33
N THR A 4 3.80 2.04 -7.07
CA THR A 4 4.23 0.74 -7.63
C THR A 4 5.34 0.91 -8.65
N GLU A 5 5.26 1.94 -9.50
CA GLU A 5 6.33 2.25 -10.46
C GLU A 5 7.61 2.68 -9.74
N GLU A 6 7.52 3.41 -8.62
CA GLU A 6 8.67 3.73 -7.78
C GLU A 6 9.31 2.46 -7.21
N GLY A 7 8.53 1.56 -6.61
CA GLY A 7 9.03 0.29 -6.08
C GLY A 7 9.70 -0.57 -7.15
N LYS A 8 9.09 -0.65 -8.34
CA LYS A 8 9.64 -1.35 -9.51
C LYS A 8 10.96 -0.73 -9.95
N ARG A 9 11.02 0.60 -10.06
CA ARG A 9 12.23 1.32 -10.47
C ARG A 9 13.38 1.09 -9.49
N VAL A 10 13.09 1.08 -8.18
CA VAL A 10 14.09 0.76 -7.15
C VAL A 10 14.62 -0.66 -7.32
N ALA A 11 13.74 -1.65 -7.49
CA ALA A 11 14.16 -3.05 -7.71
C ALA A 11 15.00 -3.23 -8.99
N ASP A 12 14.57 -2.63 -10.10
CA ASP A 12 15.32 -2.63 -11.37
C ASP A 12 16.71 -2.00 -11.20
N THR A 13 16.78 -0.86 -10.50
CA THR A 13 18.04 -0.13 -10.26
C THR A 13 18.97 -0.93 -9.35
N ILE A 14 18.46 -1.65 -8.36
CA ILE A 14 19.26 -2.58 -7.55
C ILE A 14 19.91 -3.63 -8.45
N ILE A 15 19.15 -4.26 -9.34
CA ILE A 15 19.68 -5.27 -10.28
C ILE A 15 20.73 -4.66 -11.22
N GLU A 16 20.46 -3.45 -11.75
CA GLU A 16 21.41 -2.74 -12.60
C GLU A 16 22.73 -2.50 -11.87
N GLN A 17 22.68 -1.94 -10.65
CA GLN A 17 23.87 -1.65 -9.86
C GLN A 17 24.62 -2.92 -9.44
N LYS A 18 23.92 -4.00 -9.10
CA LYS A 18 24.54 -5.31 -8.82
C LYS A 18 25.38 -5.78 -10.01
N ASN A 19 24.83 -5.69 -11.23
CA ASN A 19 25.52 -6.14 -12.44
C ASN A 19 26.66 -5.20 -12.86
N ARG A 20 26.45 -3.89 -12.73
CA ARG A 20 27.40 -2.87 -13.20
C ARG A 20 28.59 -2.68 -12.25
N PHE A 21 28.33 -2.72 -10.94
CA PHE A 21 29.31 -2.41 -9.90
C PHE A 21 29.72 -3.63 -9.08
N ASN A 22 29.20 -4.83 -9.40
CA ASN A 22 29.48 -6.09 -8.71
C ASN A 22 29.18 -6.02 -7.20
N LEU A 23 28.07 -5.37 -6.85
CA LEU A 23 27.58 -5.22 -5.49
C LEU A 23 26.75 -6.44 -5.07
N ALA A 24 26.81 -6.80 -3.79
CA ALA A 24 25.99 -7.84 -3.18
C ALA A 24 24.70 -7.24 -2.57
N ASN A 25 23.65 -8.04 -2.32
CA ASN A 25 22.40 -7.51 -1.73
C ASN A 25 22.65 -6.77 -0.40
N LYS A 26 23.57 -7.29 0.43
CA LYS A 26 23.97 -6.68 1.71
C LYS A 26 24.54 -5.27 1.59
N ASP A 27 25.01 -4.87 0.40
CA ASP A 27 25.60 -3.56 0.14
C ASP A 27 24.52 -2.49 -0.11
N PHE A 28 23.24 -2.89 -0.18
CA PHE A 28 22.10 -2.02 -0.46
C PHE A 28 21.22 -1.79 0.78
N ALA A 29 20.76 -0.56 0.95
CA ALA A 29 19.63 -0.27 1.82
C ALA A 29 18.59 0.68 1.19
N ILE A 30 17.33 0.48 1.58
CA ILE A 30 16.18 1.32 1.20
C ILE A 30 15.69 2.03 2.47
N LEU A 31 15.75 3.35 2.43
CA LEU A 31 15.38 4.24 3.53
C LEU A 31 14.06 4.94 3.23
N TYR A 32 13.06 4.73 4.09
CA TYR A 32 11.74 5.37 4.01
C TYR A 32 11.42 6.19 5.27
N ARG A 33 10.45 7.10 5.17
CA ARG A 33 10.07 7.99 6.28
C ARG A 33 9.11 7.34 7.27
N THR A 34 8.16 6.55 6.78
CA THR A 34 7.18 5.81 7.61
C THR A 34 7.20 4.31 7.31
N ASN A 35 6.90 3.50 8.32
CA ASN A 35 6.94 2.04 8.18
C ASN A 35 5.87 1.51 7.22
N GLY A 36 4.79 2.24 6.96
CA GLY A 36 3.78 1.85 5.97
C GLY A 36 4.34 1.74 4.55
N GLN A 37 5.32 2.58 4.20
CA GLN A 37 5.97 2.59 2.88
C GLN A 37 6.72 1.28 2.57
N SER A 38 7.17 0.54 3.57
CA SER A 38 7.91 -0.72 3.35
C SER A 38 7.14 -1.72 2.49
N ARG A 39 5.79 -1.77 2.58
CA ARG A 39 4.94 -2.72 1.85
C ARG A 39 5.33 -2.83 0.37
N ILE A 40 5.38 -1.71 -0.33
CA ILE A 40 5.58 -1.72 -1.78
C ILE A 40 6.97 -2.23 -2.15
N PHE A 41 8.00 -1.84 -1.40
CA PHE A 41 9.37 -2.30 -1.66
C PHE A 41 9.52 -3.79 -1.32
N GLU A 42 8.90 -4.26 -0.23
CA GLU A 42 8.87 -5.68 0.10
C GLU A 42 8.19 -6.52 -1.01
N GLU A 43 7.05 -6.05 -1.54
CA GLU A 43 6.35 -6.70 -2.65
C GLU A 43 7.20 -6.75 -3.93
N GLN A 44 7.83 -5.63 -4.32
CA GLN A 44 8.63 -5.59 -5.54
C GLN A 44 9.92 -6.40 -5.41
N LEU A 45 10.63 -6.33 -4.29
CA LEU A 45 11.82 -7.17 -4.08
C LEU A 45 11.48 -8.67 -4.17
N ARG A 46 10.32 -9.10 -3.67
CA ARG A 46 9.83 -10.49 -3.84
C ARG A 46 9.57 -10.85 -5.30
N ARG A 47 8.88 -9.99 -6.05
CA ARG A 47 8.61 -10.23 -7.49
C ARG A 47 9.91 -10.43 -8.28
N TYR A 48 10.95 -9.68 -7.94
CA TYR A 48 12.27 -9.79 -8.56
C TYR A 48 13.18 -10.87 -7.93
N ASN A 49 12.67 -11.65 -6.97
CA ASN A 49 13.42 -12.67 -6.24
C ASN A 49 14.71 -12.12 -5.58
N ILE A 50 14.63 -10.90 -5.04
CA ILE A 50 15.70 -10.24 -4.31
C ILE A 50 15.46 -10.45 -2.80
N ALA A 51 16.40 -11.13 -2.14
CA ALA A 51 16.35 -11.33 -0.70
C ALA A 51 16.45 -9.99 0.03
N TYR A 52 15.61 -9.79 1.04
CA TYR A 52 15.56 -8.55 1.81
C TYR A 52 15.30 -8.83 3.29
N ARG A 53 15.60 -7.84 4.15
CA ARG A 53 15.22 -7.85 5.57
C ARG A 53 14.73 -6.48 6.00
N VAL A 54 13.80 -6.46 6.95
CA VAL A 54 13.38 -5.22 7.62
C VAL A 54 14.20 -5.04 8.90
N TYR A 55 14.98 -3.97 8.97
CA TYR A 55 15.81 -3.65 10.13
C TYR A 55 14.97 -2.96 11.22
N GLY A 56 15.13 -3.43 12.47
CA GLY A 56 14.42 -2.85 13.61
C GLY A 56 12.90 -3.06 13.60
N GLY A 57 12.39 -4.00 12.80
CA GLY A 57 10.96 -4.26 12.68
C GLY A 57 10.63 -5.61 12.06
N LEU A 58 9.34 -5.89 11.93
CA LEU A 58 8.82 -7.08 11.23
C LEU A 58 8.49 -6.72 9.78
N SER A 59 8.57 -7.70 8.88
CA SER A 59 7.96 -7.62 7.54
C SER A 59 6.51 -7.15 7.65
N PHE A 60 6.07 -6.36 6.66
CA PHE A 60 4.74 -5.75 6.63
C PHE A 60 3.60 -6.71 6.99
N TYR A 61 3.50 -7.86 6.31
CA TYR A 61 2.45 -8.85 6.56
C TYR A 61 2.61 -9.64 7.87
N SER A 62 3.77 -9.50 8.52
CA SER A 62 4.05 -10.11 9.82
C SER A 62 3.63 -9.26 11.01
N ARG A 63 3.32 -7.98 10.79
CA ARG A 63 2.88 -7.05 11.84
C ARG A 63 1.56 -7.49 12.46
N LYS A 64 1.39 -7.21 13.75
CA LYS A 64 0.27 -7.73 14.54
C LYS A 64 -1.07 -7.24 13.98
N GLU A 65 -1.21 -5.94 13.81
CA GLU A 65 -2.43 -5.28 13.32
C GLU A 65 -2.80 -5.75 11.91
N ILE A 66 -1.80 -5.99 11.05
CA ILE A 66 -1.99 -6.52 9.70
C ILE A 66 -2.52 -7.95 9.75
N LYS A 67 -1.86 -8.83 10.53
CA LYS A 67 -2.33 -10.21 10.73
C LYS A 67 -3.71 -10.28 11.36
N ASP A 68 -4.03 -9.38 12.28
CA ASP A 68 -5.34 -9.32 12.93
C ASP A 68 -6.44 -8.95 11.93
N LEU A 69 -6.23 -7.95 11.07
CA LEU A 69 -7.19 -7.59 10.04
C LEU A 69 -7.31 -8.67 8.95
N ILE A 70 -6.19 -9.25 8.50
CA ILE A 70 -6.19 -10.37 7.54
C ILE A 70 -6.91 -11.59 8.12
N ALA A 71 -6.82 -11.85 9.42
CA ALA A 71 -7.57 -12.95 10.03
C ALA A 71 -9.09 -12.76 9.91
N TYR A 72 -9.61 -11.54 10.08
CA TYR A 72 -11.03 -11.28 9.79
C TYR A 72 -11.38 -11.50 8.32
N MET A 73 -10.52 -11.05 7.40
CA MET A 73 -10.72 -11.27 5.97
C MET A 73 -10.77 -12.78 5.64
N ARG A 74 -9.84 -13.56 6.20
CA ARG A 74 -9.76 -15.02 6.03
C ARG A 74 -11.00 -15.73 6.57
N VAL A 75 -11.43 -15.45 7.81
CA VAL A 75 -12.66 -16.04 8.40
C VAL A 75 -13.92 -15.68 7.63
N THR A 76 -13.92 -14.50 7.00
CA THR A 76 -15.04 -14.04 6.17
C THR A 76 -15.16 -14.85 4.88
N ILE A 77 -14.03 -15.26 4.27
CA ILE A 77 -14.00 -16.01 3.01
C ILE A 77 -14.02 -17.53 3.23
N ASN A 78 -13.35 -18.02 4.28
CA ASN A 78 -13.22 -19.43 4.60
C ASN A 78 -13.63 -19.69 6.05
N ASP A 79 -14.73 -20.42 6.23
CA ASP A 79 -15.29 -20.79 7.52
C ASP A 79 -14.63 -22.00 8.18
N LYS A 80 -13.71 -22.66 7.47
CA LYS A 80 -12.89 -23.76 7.98
C LYS A 80 -11.51 -23.29 8.43
N ASP A 81 -11.28 -21.98 8.45
CA ASP A 81 -10.01 -21.40 8.87
C ASP A 81 -9.98 -21.14 10.38
N ASP A 82 -9.75 -22.22 11.14
CA ASP A 82 -9.77 -22.19 12.60
C ASP A 82 -8.66 -21.31 13.19
N GLU A 83 -7.48 -21.25 12.56
CA GLU A 83 -6.37 -20.40 13.01
C GLU A 83 -6.70 -18.91 12.86
N ALA A 84 -7.31 -18.51 11.74
CA ALA A 84 -7.79 -17.15 11.57
C ALA A 84 -8.93 -16.82 12.57
N LEU A 85 -9.81 -17.78 12.85
CA LEU A 85 -10.89 -17.61 13.81
C LEU A 85 -10.38 -17.43 15.23
N LYS A 86 -9.45 -18.28 15.70
CA LYS A 86 -8.78 -18.15 17.00
C LYS A 86 -8.13 -16.79 17.17
N ARG A 87 -7.54 -16.24 16.11
CA ARG A 87 -6.92 -14.91 16.12
C ARG A 87 -7.96 -13.78 16.19
N ALA A 88 -9.03 -13.85 15.40
CA ALA A 88 -10.03 -12.79 15.29
C ALA A 88 -11.02 -12.73 16.46
N ILE A 89 -11.37 -13.88 17.06
CA ILE A 89 -12.51 -14.02 17.98
C ILE A 89 -12.46 -13.04 19.16
N ASN A 90 -11.28 -12.84 19.76
CA ASN A 90 -11.11 -11.97 20.95
C ASN A 90 -10.31 -10.70 20.68
N TYR A 91 -10.09 -10.33 19.41
CA TYR A 91 -9.45 -9.06 19.05
C TYR A 91 -10.37 -8.21 18.16
N PRO A 92 -10.80 -7.01 18.58
CA PRO A 92 -10.65 -6.38 19.90
C PRO A 92 -11.24 -7.21 21.04
N ARG A 93 -10.87 -6.90 22.29
CA ARG A 93 -11.32 -7.67 23.47
C ARG A 93 -12.85 -7.71 23.57
N ARG A 94 -13.42 -8.93 23.57
CA ARG A 94 -14.88 -9.18 23.68
C ARG A 94 -15.30 -9.85 24.97
N GLY A 95 -14.35 -10.06 25.89
CA GLY A 95 -14.60 -10.80 27.13
C GLY A 95 -14.72 -12.32 26.93
N ILE A 96 -14.18 -12.83 25.82
CA ILE A 96 -14.09 -14.27 25.56
C ILE A 96 -12.75 -14.73 26.15
N GLY A 97 -12.80 -15.56 27.20
CA GLY A 97 -11.60 -16.07 27.85
C GLY A 97 -10.92 -17.17 27.03
N ASP A 98 -9.59 -17.31 27.18
CA ASP A 98 -8.79 -18.30 26.45
C ASP A 98 -9.31 -19.73 26.67
N SER A 99 -9.71 -20.07 27.90
CA SER A 99 -10.34 -21.36 28.21
C SER A 99 -11.61 -21.64 27.41
N THR A 100 -12.39 -20.61 27.05
CA THR A 100 -13.58 -20.76 26.22
C THR A 100 -13.19 -21.04 24.77
N VAL A 101 -12.13 -20.39 24.27
CA VAL A 101 -11.60 -20.62 22.92
C VAL A 101 -11.04 -22.04 22.81
N ASP A 102 -10.30 -22.50 23.83
CA ASP A 102 -9.77 -23.86 23.90
C ASP A 102 -10.89 -24.91 23.95
N GLN A 103 -11.96 -24.64 24.71
CA GLN A 103 -13.15 -25.51 24.73
C GLN A 103 -13.83 -25.59 23.35
N ILE A 104 -13.91 -24.48 22.62
CA ILE A 104 -14.46 -24.47 21.25
C ILE A 104 -13.56 -25.29 20.32
N SER A 105 -12.23 -25.16 20.44
CA SER A 105 -11.27 -25.93 19.65
C SER A 105 -11.38 -27.43 19.93
N GLN A 106 -11.47 -27.82 21.21
CA GLN A 106 -11.62 -29.23 21.58
C GLN A 106 -12.94 -29.81 21.08
N LEU A 107 -14.05 -29.08 21.20
CA LEU A 107 -15.35 -29.52 20.67
C LEU A 107 -15.35 -29.65 19.15
N ALA A 108 -14.61 -28.80 18.45
CA ALA A 108 -14.44 -28.87 17.00
C ALA A 108 -13.70 -30.17 16.61
N GLU A 109 -12.59 -30.46 17.29
CA GLU A 109 -11.81 -31.69 17.09
C GLU A 109 -12.61 -32.96 17.44
N ASP A 110 -13.29 -32.99 18.59
CA ASP A 110 -14.04 -34.15 19.07
C ASP A 110 -15.22 -34.52 18.14
N ASN A 111 -15.76 -33.54 17.40
CA ASN A 111 -16.93 -33.72 16.53
C ASN A 111 -16.60 -33.68 15.03
N ASP A 112 -15.32 -33.60 14.64
CA ASP A 112 -14.87 -33.46 13.25
C ASP A 112 -15.58 -32.29 12.52
N MET A 113 -15.64 -31.14 13.19
CA MET A 113 -16.31 -29.92 12.75
C MET A 113 -15.33 -28.75 12.79
N SER A 114 -15.58 -27.68 12.03
CA SER A 114 -14.80 -26.44 12.22
C SER A 114 -15.24 -25.67 13.46
N MET A 115 -14.37 -24.80 13.99
CA MET A 115 -14.74 -23.93 15.10
C MET A 115 -15.93 -23.03 14.75
N TRP A 116 -16.05 -22.61 13.49
CA TRP A 116 -17.21 -21.84 13.02
C TRP A 116 -18.52 -22.64 13.10
N GLU A 117 -18.48 -23.92 12.74
CA GLU A 117 -19.65 -24.78 12.85
C GLU A 117 -20.05 -25.02 14.30
N VAL A 118 -19.07 -25.18 15.20
CA VAL A 118 -19.31 -25.28 16.65
C VAL A 118 -19.99 -24.00 17.17
N LEU A 119 -19.53 -22.83 16.75
CA LEU A 119 -20.12 -21.54 17.14
C LEU A 119 -21.56 -21.35 16.66
N THR A 120 -21.96 -22.00 15.58
CA THR A 120 -23.29 -21.85 14.97
C THR A 120 -24.28 -22.96 15.35
N LYS A 121 -23.80 -24.16 15.70
CA LYS A 121 -24.64 -25.32 16.03
C LYS A 121 -24.79 -25.60 17.53
N ILE A 122 -23.87 -25.13 18.39
CA ILE A 122 -23.85 -25.45 19.83
C ILE A 122 -24.28 -24.26 20.68
N GLU A 123 -25.18 -24.49 21.65
CA GLU A 123 -25.55 -23.49 22.64
C GLU A 123 -24.51 -23.37 23.77
N PHE A 124 -23.85 -22.22 23.88
CA PHE A 124 -22.89 -21.93 24.95
C PHE A 124 -23.56 -21.46 26.25
N ASN A 125 -22.84 -21.52 27.37
CA ASN A 125 -23.31 -21.07 28.69
C ASN A 125 -23.63 -19.55 28.76
N ASN A 126 -24.41 -19.14 29.77
CA ASN A 126 -24.98 -17.77 29.86
C ASN A 126 -23.96 -16.62 29.81
N ARG A 127 -22.71 -16.81 30.26
CA ARG A 127 -21.71 -15.73 30.37
C ARG A 127 -21.01 -15.43 29.04
N SER A 128 -20.68 -16.46 28.25
CA SER A 128 -20.01 -16.30 26.95
C SER A 128 -20.99 -16.21 25.77
N ARG A 129 -22.26 -16.63 25.95
CA ARG A 129 -23.26 -16.68 24.86
C ARG A 129 -23.47 -15.33 24.17
N LYS A 130 -23.52 -14.23 24.92
CA LYS A 130 -23.76 -12.89 24.34
C LYS A 130 -22.59 -12.48 23.43
N SER A 131 -21.36 -12.50 23.95
CA SER A 131 -20.17 -12.09 23.19
C SER A 131 -19.91 -12.97 21.97
N LEU A 132 -20.12 -14.28 22.10
CA LEU A 132 -20.00 -15.22 20.97
C LEU A 132 -21.10 -14.99 19.93
N GLY A 133 -22.33 -14.78 20.35
CA GLY A 133 -23.44 -14.46 19.45
C GLY A 133 -23.23 -13.16 18.68
N GLU A 134 -22.75 -12.10 19.34
CA GLU A 134 -22.37 -10.84 18.71
C GLU A 134 -21.25 -11.03 17.67
N PHE A 135 -20.24 -11.85 17.99
CA PHE A 135 -19.17 -12.18 17.04
C PHE A 135 -19.67 -12.98 15.82
N VAL A 136 -20.53 -13.98 16.04
CA VAL A 136 -21.13 -14.75 14.94
C VAL A 136 -21.97 -13.86 14.03
N GLN A 137 -22.79 -12.98 14.60
CA GLN A 137 -23.59 -12.00 13.84
C GLN A 137 -22.70 -11.06 13.02
N LEU A 138 -21.59 -10.59 13.61
CA LEU A 138 -20.62 -9.74 12.94
C LEU A 138 -20.01 -10.42 11.70
N ILE A 139 -19.49 -11.64 11.85
CA ILE A 139 -18.90 -12.39 10.73
C ILE A 139 -19.97 -12.75 9.68
N HIS A 140 -21.20 -13.07 10.09
CA HIS A 140 -22.30 -13.31 9.14
C HIS A 140 -22.64 -12.04 8.33
N ALA A 141 -22.61 -10.86 8.95
CA ALA A 141 -22.78 -9.59 8.25
C ALA A 141 -21.66 -9.36 7.21
N PHE A 142 -20.40 -9.69 7.56
CA PHE A 142 -19.28 -9.62 6.63
C PHE A 142 -19.48 -10.57 5.44
N LYS A 143 -19.80 -11.83 5.69
CA LYS A 143 -20.08 -12.85 4.66
C LYS A 143 -21.18 -12.43 3.70
N THR A 144 -22.25 -11.82 4.21
CA THR A 144 -23.38 -11.33 3.40
C THR A 144 -22.95 -10.20 2.45
N LYS A 145 -22.01 -9.36 2.88
CA LYS A 145 -21.53 -8.22 2.08
C LYS A 145 -20.54 -8.64 0.98
N VAL A 146 -19.76 -9.72 1.18
CA VAL A 146 -18.76 -10.22 0.21
C VAL A 146 -19.34 -10.31 -1.21
N ALA A 147 -20.55 -10.86 -1.36
CA ALA A 147 -21.16 -11.09 -2.68
C ALA A 147 -21.48 -9.80 -3.47
N LYS A 148 -21.44 -8.63 -2.84
CA LYS A 148 -21.81 -7.34 -3.45
C LYS A 148 -20.67 -6.32 -3.42
N SER A 149 -19.47 -6.73 -3.06
CA SER A 149 -18.34 -5.81 -2.84
C SER A 149 -17.06 -6.35 -3.45
N ASN A 150 -16.22 -5.45 -3.95
CA ASN A 150 -14.84 -5.76 -4.31
C ASN A 150 -13.97 -5.91 -3.03
N ALA A 151 -12.71 -6.34 -3.20
CA ALA A 151 -11.77 -6.57 -2.11
C ALA A 151 -11.62 -5.37 -1.17
N TYR A 152 -11.52 -4.15 -1.70
CA TYR A 152 -11.33 -2.93 -0.90
C TYR A 152 -12.56 -2.60 -0.07
N GLU A 153 -13.75 -2.62 -0.69
CA GLU A 153 -15.00 -2.29 -0.01
C GLU A 153 -15.29 -3.24 1.16
N ILE A 154 -15.04 -4.54 0.99
CA ILE A 154 -15.23 -5.50 2.08
C ILE A 154 -14.13 -5.36 3.15
N ALA A 155 -12.88 -5.11 2.76
CA ALA A 155 -11.77 -4.89 3.69
C ALA A 155 -11.99 -3.65 4.57
N ASP A 156 -12.34 -2.51 3.98
CA ASP A 156 -12.68 -1.28 4.70
C ASP A 156 -13.91 -1.50 5.59
N TYR A 157 -14.93 -2.21 5.10
CA TYR A 157 -16.09 -2.56 5.91
C TYR A 157 -15.74 -3.42 7.14
N ILE A 158 -14.89 -4.43 6.96
CA ILE A 158 -14.38 -5.26 8.06
C ILE A 158 -13.59 -4.41 9.05
N TYR A 159 -12.67 -3.56 8.59
CA TYR A 159 -11.86 -2.70 9.45
C TYR A 159 -12.71 -1.77 10.34
N ARG A 160 -13.71 -1.10 9.75
CA ARG A 160 -14.59 -0.17 10.47
C ARG A 160 -15.54 -0.88 11.44
N ASN A 161 -16.09 -2.02 11.06
CA ASN A 161 -17.16 -2.69 11.84
C ASN A 161 -16.63 -3.76 12.80
N SER A 162 -15.39 -4.24 12.64
CA SER A 162 -14.77 -5.19 13.58
C SER A 162 -14.45 -4.58 14.95
N GLY A 163 -14.41 -3.25 15.03
CA GLY A 163 -13.95 -2.49 16.19
C GLY A 163 -12.44 -2.23 16.21
N ILE A 164 -11.69 -2.73 15.22
CA ILE A 164 -10.24 -2.49 15.11
C ILE A 164 -9.96 -1.00 14.92
N GLU A 165 -10.69 -0.33 14.02
CA GLU A 165 -10.52 1.12 13.79
C GLU A 165 -10.64 1.92 15.09
N LYS A 166 -11.69 1.65 15.87
CA LYS A 166 -11.92 2.32 17.15
C LYS A 166 -10.78 2.04 18.14
N LEU A 167 -10.40 0.76 18.29
CA LEU A 167 -9.32 0.36 19.19
C LEU A 167 -8.01 1.07 18.88
N LEU A 168 -7.64 1.16 17.59
CA LEU A 168 -6.39 1.79 17.18
C LEU A 168 -6.45 3.33 17.29
N LYS A 169 -7.60 3.95 16.98
CA LYS A 169 -7.77 5.41 17.11
C LYS A 169 -7.81 5.90 18.56
N ASP A 170 -8.22 5.04 19.49
CA ASP A 170 -8.20 5.36 20.93
C ASP A 170 -6.76 5.45 21.48
N ASP A 171 -5.79 4.79 20.83
CA ASP A 171 -4.36 4.88 21.15
C ASP A 171 -3.68 6.04 20.40
N LYS A 172 -3.52 7.16 21.10
CA LYS A 172 -2.88 8.38 20.56
C LYS A 172 -1.36 8.40 20.69
N SER A 173 -0.74 7.29 21.10
CA SER A 173 0.73 7.20 21.15
C SER A 173 1.32 7.18 19.73
N PRO A 174 2.61 7.54 19.55
CA PRO A 174 3.28 7.40 18.25
C PRO A 174 3.21 5.97 17.68
N GLU A 175 3.24 4.96 18.56
CA GLU A 175 3.09 3.57 18.16
C GLU A 175 1.68 3.25 17.66
N GLY A 176 0.64 3.74 18.36
CA GLY A 176 -0.76 3.61 17.96
C GLY A 176 -1.04 4.24 16.60
N LEU A 177 -0.52 5.46 16.38
CA LEU A 177 -0.59 6.14 15.09
C LEU A 177 0.10 5.33 13.98
N GLY A 178 1.29 4.79 14.24
CA GLY A 178 2.00 3.93 13.29
C GLY A 178 1.24 2.65 12.93
N ARG A 179 0.48 2.07 13.88
CA ARG A 179 -0.40 0.92 13.57
C ARG A 179 -1.57 1.31 12.68
N VAL A 180 -2.15 2.49 12.88
CA VAL A 180 -3.19 3.02 11.96
C VAL A 180 -2.61 3.23 10.57
N GLU A 181 -1.42 3.82 10.46
CA GLU A 181 -0.73 4.01 9.18
C GLU A 181 -0.51 2.67 8.46
N ASN A 182 -0.08 1.62 9.18
CA ASN A 182 0.11 0.30 8.59
C ASN A 182 -1.20 -0.28 8.02
N ILE A 183 -2.31 -0.18 8.76
CA ILE A 183 -3.62 -0.63 8.27
C ILE A 183 -4.06 0.17 7.05
N VAL A 184 -3.85 1.49 7.06
CA VAL A 184 -4.18 2.34 5.90
C VAL A 184 -3.35 1.93 4.69
N SER A 185 -2.04 1.68 4.85
CA SER A 185 -1.19 1.17 3.76
C SER A 185 -1.63 -0.20 3.24
N LEU A 186 -2.21 -1.08 4.08
CA LEU A 186 -2.80 -2.34 3.63
C LEU A 186 -4.06 -2.07 2.78
N LEU A 187 -4.96 -1.23 3.26
CA LEU A 187 -6.19 -0.87 2.54
C LEU A 187 -5.88 -0.17 1.21
N ASP A 188 -4.90 0.71 1.18
CA ASP A 188 -4.43 1.38 -0.03
C ASP A 188 -3.85 0.36 -1.03
N GLY A 189 -3.09 -0.64 -0.56
CA GLY A 189 -2.64 -1.76 -1.40
C GLY A 189 -3.77 -2.64 -1.93
N ILE A 190 -4.84 -2.84 -1.16
CA ILE A 190 -6.05 -3.54 -1.64
C ILE A 190 -6.76 -2.71 -2.70
N GLN A 191 -6.86 -1.39 -2.50
CA GLN A 191 -7.48 -0.50 -3.47
C GLN A 191 -6.69 -0.48 -4.78
N GLU A 192 -5.36 -0.45 -4.68
CA GLU A 192 -4.47 -0.57 -5.82
C GLU A 192 -4.73 -1.88 -6.57
N PHE A 193 -4.78 -3.03 -5.89
CA PHE A 193 -5.17 -4.31 -6.51
C PHE A 193 -6.55 -4.27 -7.19
N VAL A 194 -7.53 -3.57 -6.60
CA VAL A 194 -8.87 -3.43 -7.19
C VAL A 194 -8.86 -2.57 -8.45
N GLN A 195 -8.09 -1.49 -8.43
CA GLN A 195 -7.99 -0.50 -9.52
C GLN A 195 -6.95 -0.88 -10.57
N ASP A 196 -6.11 -1.89 -10.32
CA ASP A 196 -5.09 -2.32 -11.26
C ASP A 196 -5.76 -2.83 -12.53
N ASP A 197 -5.64 -2.05 -13.59
CA ASP A 197 -6.20 -2.30 -14.91
C ASP A 197 -5.10 -2.55 -15.96
N GLU A 198 -3.84 -2.47 -15.54
CA GLU A 198 -2.68 -2.76 -16.37
C GLU A 198 -2.49 -4.28 -16.54
N LEU A 199 -2.13 -4.68 -17.76
CA LEU A 199 -1.71 -6.05 -18.06
C LEU A 199 -0.22 -6.08 -18.34
N GLU A 200 0.51 -6.93 -17.62
CA GLU A 200 1.90 -7.22 -17.97
C GLU A 200 1.99 -7.99 -19.30
N ALA A 201 3.13 -7.87 -19.99
CA ALA A 201 3.34 -8.50 -21.29
C ALA A 201 3.41 -10.04 -21.14
N GLY A 202 2.34 -10.72 -21.58
CA GLY A 202 2.23 -12.18 -21.53
C GLY A 202 1.25 -12.71 -20.49
N GLU A 203 0.64 -11.85 -19.66
CA GLU A 203 -0.39 -12.27 -18.71
C GLU A 203 -1.79 -12.23 -19.34
N GLU A 204 -2.57 -13.30 -19.14
CA GLU A 204 -4.03 -13.22 -19.21
C GLU A 204 -4.50 -12.64 -17.88
N GLY A 205 -4.81 -11.35 -17.83
CA GLY A 205 -5.17 -10.69 -16.59
C GLY A 205 -6.29 -11.40 -15.84
N SER A 206 -6.10 -11.62 -14.55
CA SER A 206 -7.21 -12.01 -13.68
C SER A 206 -8.18 -10.84 -13.61
N THR A 207 -9.45 -11.07 -13.96
CA THR A 207 -10.55 -10.13 -13.79
C THR A 207 -11.16 -10.20 -12.39
N ASP A 208 -10.67 -11.12 -11.55
CA ASP A 208 -11.20 -11.32 -10.21
C ASP A 208 -10.67 -10.25 -9.25
N ARG A 209 -11.55 -9.30 -8.89
CA ARG A 209 -11.30 -8.25 -7.89
C ARG A 209 -11.89 -8.61 -6.51
N SER A 210 -12.14 -9.90 -6.27
CA SER A 210 -12.65 -10.39 -5.00
C SER A 210 -11.59 -10.36 -3.91
N LEU A 211 -12.05 -10.34 -2.66
CA LEU A 211 -11.18 -10.51 -1.50
C LEU A 211 -10.45 -11.86 -1.51
N SER A 212 -11.07 -12.91 -2.09
CA SER A 212 -10.43 -14.22 -2.22
C SER A 212 -9.20 -14.16 -3.12
N ALA A 213 -9.30 -13.51 -4.28
CA ALA A 213 -8.17 -13.33 -5.19
C ALA A 213 -7.03 -12.53 -4.52
N TYR A 214 -7.37 -11.46 -3.81
CA TYR A 214 -6.36 -10.67 -3.07
C TYR A 214 -5.63 -11.50 -2.01
N LEU A 215 -6.35 -12.29 -1.21
CA LEU A 215 -5.77 -13.15 -0.18
C LEU A 215 -4.85 -14.24 -0.77
N GLN A 216 -5.18 -14.78 -1.95
CA GLN A 216 -4.31 -15.71 -2.66
C GLN A 216 -3.00 -15.05 -3.08
N THR A 217 -3.05 -13.84 -3.63
CA THR A 217 -1.86 -13.07 -4.00
C THR A 217 -0.95 -12.84 -2.79
N ILE A 218 -1.50 -12.45 -1.64
CA ILE A 218 -0.71 -12.28 -0.41
C ILE A 218 -0.10 -13.61 0.03
N SER A 219 -0.88 -14.70 0.06
CA SER A 219 -0.39 -16.00 0.54
C SER A 219 0.86 -16.46 -0.21
N LEU A 220 0.86 -16.29 -1.54
CA LEU A 220 2.00 -16.61 -2.41
C LEU A 220 3.23 -15.75 -2.10
N MET A 221 3.03 -14.48 -1.70
CA MET A 221 4.12 -13.57 -1.32
C MET A 221 4.69 -13.89 0.06
N THR A 222 3.85 -14.26 1.03
CA THR A 222 4.29 -14.48 2.42
C THR A 222 5.00 -15.81 2.66
N ASP A 223 4.74 -16.84 1.84
CA ASP A 223 5.43 -18.14 1.96
C ASP A 223 6.94 -18.03 1.68
N GLN A 224 7.37 -16.98 0.97
CA GLN A 224 8.78 -16.71 0.67
C GLN A 224 9.57 -16.16 1.88
N ASP A 225 8.87 -15.59 2.88
CA ASP A 225 9.50 -14.96 4.06
C ASP A 225 10.02 -16.00 5.08
N GLN A 226 9.69 -17.29 4.91
CA GLN A 226 10.04 -18.35 5.88
C GLN A 226 11.43 -18.98 5.66
N LYS A 227 12.27 -18.43 4.79
CA LYS A 227 13.61 -18.98 4.51
C LYS A 227 14.70 -18.34 5.37
N GLU A 228 15.70 -19.17 5.69
CA GLU A 228 16.85 -18.98 6.60
C GLU A 228 17.50 -17.60 6.58
N GLU A 229 18.20 -17.25 7.67
CA GLU A 229 19.05 -16.06 7.79
C GLU A 229 20.09 -15.99 6.65
N ASN A 230 19.69 -15.48 5.50
CA ASN A 230 20.58 -15.19 4.39
C ASN A 230 21.30 -13.88 4.72
N PRO A 231 22.63 -13.87 4.96
CA PRO A 231 23.35 -12.64 5.23
C PRO A 231 23.41 -11.70 4.02
N ASP A 232 23.14 -12.19 2.81
CA ASP A 232 23.10 -11.41 1.57
C ASP A 232 21.67 -10.93 1.25
N ASN A 233 21.23 -9.88 1.95
CA ASN A 233 19.90 -9.29 1.83
C ASN A 233 19.95 -7.77 1.67
N VAL A 234 19.00 -7.21 0.92
CA VAL A 234 18.78 -5.76 0.88
C VAL A 234 18.14 -5.33 2.20
N THR A 235 18.68 -4.29 2.84
CA THR A 235 18.17 -3.84 4.13
C THR A 235 17.12 -2.74 3.98
N LEU A 236 15.90 -2.97 4.45
CA LEU A 236 14.81 -1.99 4.49
C LEU A 236 14.73 -1.38 5.88
N MET A 237 14.69 -0.06 6.01
CA MET A 237 14.58 0.58 7.31
C MET A 237 14.00 2.00 7.25
N SER A 238 13.53 2.48 8.39
CA SER A 238 13.18 3.89 8.51
C SER A 238 14.45 4.77 8.53
N VAL A 239 14.36 6.00 8.04
CA VAL A 239 15.47 6.98 8.12
C VAL A 239 15.98 7.16 9.55
N HIS A 240 15.09 7.12 10.54
CA HIS A 240 15.45 7.21 11.97
C HIS A 240 16.34 6.04 12.42
N SER A 241 16.06 4.84 11.89
CA SER A 241 16.78 3.62 12.24
C SER A 241 18.16 3.52 11.58
N ALA A 242 18.43 4.34 10.55
CA ALA A 242 19.67 4.32 9.79
C ALA A 242 20.85 5.02 10.48
N LYS A 243 20.61 5.69 11.62
CA LYS A 243 21.65 6.46 12.32
C LYS A 243 22.82 5.58 12.72
N GLY A 244 24.02 5.91 12.24
CA GLY A 244 25.26 5.19 12.53
C GLY A 244 25.49 3.94 11.68
N LEU A 245 24.63 3.67 10.69
CA LEU A 245 24.83 2.65 9.68
C LEU A 245 25.28 3.30 8.37
N GLU A 246 26.04 2.57 7.55
CA GLU A 246 26.52 3.02 6.25
C GLU A 246 26.45 1.84 5.27
N PHE A 247 26.15 2.15 4.01
CA PHE A 247 25.98 1.16 2.94
C PHE A 247 26.57 1.73 1.64
N LYS A 248 27.09 0.85 0.77
CA LYS A 248 27.65 1.28 -0.52
C LYS A 248 26.61 1.97 -1.38
N SER A 249 25.39 1.43 -1.42
CA SER A 249 24.27 2.04 -2.16
C SER A 249 23.05 2.27 -1.28
N ILE A 250 22.57 3.51 -1.24
CA ILE A 250 21.35 3.92 -0.53
C ILE A 250 20.29 4.38 -1.52
N PHE A 251 19.06 3.90 -1.30
CA PHE A 251 17.85 4.46 -1.90
C PHE A 251 17.08 5.23 -0.83
N VAL A 252 16.84 6.52 -1.03
CA VAL A 252 15.93 7.32 -0.20
C VAL A 252 14.64 7.51 -0.98
N VAL A 253 13.55 6.93 -0.48
CA VAL A 253 12.30 6.78 -1.24
C VAL A 253 11.15 7.60 -0.65
N GLY A 254 10.14 7.90 -1.47
CA GLY A 254 8.99 8.70 -1.07
C GLY A 254 9.37 10.13 -0.65
N LEU A 255 10.28 10.76 -1.39
CA LEU A 255 10.64 12.18 -1.23
C LEU A 255 9.55 13.07 -1.81
N GLU A 256 8.44 13.16 -1.08
CA GLU A 256 7.21 13.86 -1.46
C GLU A 256 6.81 14.86 -0.37
N GLU A 257 6.21 15.98 -0.76
CA GLU A 257 5.57 16.89 0.19
C GLU A 257 4.46 16.17 0.95
N ASN A 258 4.34 16.46 2.25
CA ASN A 258 3.43 15.83 3.22
C ASN A 258 3.81 14.39 3.64
N LEU A 259 4.82 13.78 3.01
CA LEU A 259 5.39 12.49 3.40
C LEU A 259 6.79 12.66 3.98
N PHE A 260 7.71 13.25 3.20
CA PHE A 260 9.07 13.56 3.63
C PHE A 260 9.53 14.88 2.99
N PRO A 261 9.25 16.04 3.62
CA PRO A 261 8.86 16.24 5.01
C PRO A 261 7.43 15.80 5.34
N SER A 262 7.23 15.32 6.57
CA SER A 262 5.90 14.89 7.05
C SER A 262 4.93 16.07 7.14
N TYR A 263 3.64 15.81 6.91
CA TYR A 263 2.58 16.84 7.01
C TYR A 263 2.60 17.59 8.35
N MET A 264 2.86 16.88 9.47
CA MET A 264 2.91 17.49 10.80
C MET A 264 4.06 18.50 10.91
N ALA A 265 5.22 18.18 10.32
CA ALA A 265 6.37 19.06 10.34
C ALA A 265 6.20 20.31 9.47
N LEU A 266 5.30 20.31 8.48
CA LEU A 266 5.05 21.48 7.64
C LEU A 266 4.32 22.62 8.37
N VAL A 267 3.78 22.37 9.56
CA VAL A 267 3.04 23.37 10.35
C VAL A 267 3.98 24.30 11.13
N ASP A 268 5.13 23.81 11.59
CA ASP A 268 6.14 24.58 12.34
C ASP A 268 7.48 24.55 11.61
N SER A 269 8.10 25.72 11.40
CA SER A 269 9.41 25.83 10.77
C SER A 269 10.52 25.03 11.49
N ASN A 270 10.44 24.90 12.82
CA ASN A 270 11.42 24.13 13.58
C ASN A 270 11.34 22.63 13.25
N ASP A 271 10.15 22.12 12.98
CA ASP A 271 9.95 20.70 12.64
C ASP A 271 10.39 20.41 11.19
N VAL A 272 10.26 21.38 10.28
CA VAL A 272 10.86 21.27 8.93
C VAL A 272 12.39 21.17 9.01
N ASP A 273 13.02 21.95 9.89
CA ASP A 273 14.47 21.88 10.10
C ASP A 273 14.89 20.51 10.64
N GLU A 274 14.08 19.88 11.48
CA GLU A 274 14.33 18.52 11.97
C GLU A 274 14.14 17.45 10.86
N GLU A 275 13.10 17.56 10.02
CA GLU A 275 12.96 16.72 8.83
C GLU A 275 14.12 16.91 7.85
N ARG A 276 14.66 18.13 7.71
CA ARG A 276 15.87 18.38 6.91
C ARG A 276 17.09 17.68 7.50
N ARG A 277 17.24 17.65 8.83
CA ARG A 277 18.29 16.88 9.50
C ARG A 277 18.12 15.38 9.26
N LEU A 278 16.90 14.86 9.29
CA LEU A 278 16.63 13.47 8.92
C LEU A 278 17.03 13.19 7.48
N PHE A 279 16.70 14.07 6.54
CA PHE A 279 17.13 13.94 5.15
C PHE A 279 18.66 13.97 5.02
N TYR A 280 19.33 14.89 5.70
CA TYR A 280 20.80 14.93 5.78
C TYR A 280 21.39 13.62 6.32
N VAL A 281 20.80 13.05 7.37
CA VAL A 281 21.21 11.73 7.89
C VAL A 281 21.05 10.67 6.81
N ALA A 282 19.92 10.63 6.08
CA ALA A 282 19.65 9.65 5.03
C ALA A 282 20.69 9.70 3.90
N ILE A 283 20.96 10.89 3.34
CA ILE A 283 21.92 11.03 2.23
C ILE A 283 23.36 10.71 2.63
N THR A 284 23.73 10.97 3.89
CA THR A 284 25.07 10.67 4.42
C THR A 284 25.26 9.21 4.84
N ARG A 285 24.26 8.34 4.66
CA ARG A 285 24.44 6.88 4.86
C ARG A 285 25.06 6.20 3.63
N ALA A 286 25.11 6.87 2.48
CA ALA A 286 25.64 6.35 1.23
C ALA A 286 27.16 6.51 1.18
N GLU A 287 27.91 5.43 0.92
CA GLU A 287 29.35 5.48 0.72
C GLU A 287 29.72 5.77 -0.75
N GLU A 288 29.03 5.14 -1.70
CA GLU A 288 29.39 5.19 -3.13
C GLU A 288 28.23 5.69 -4.01
N HIS A 289 27.01 5.18 -3.80
CA HIS A 289 25.85 5.46 -4.64
C HIS A 289 24.64 5.92 -3.82
N LEU A 290 24.01 7.01 -4.26
CA LEU A 290 22.78 7.55 -3.67
C LEU A 290 21.72 7.68 -4.78
N CYS A 291 20.57 7.05 -4.56
CA CYS A 291 19.40 7.18 -5.43
C CYS A 291 18.25 7.80 -4.62
N LEU A 292 17.64 8.84 -5.18
CA LEU A 292 16.53 9.58 -4.58
C LEU A 292 15.29 9.37 -5.43
N THR A 293 14.19 8.94 -4.85
CA THR A 293 12.94 8.66 -5.60
C THR A 293 11.72 9.30 -4.94
N TYR A 294 10.72 9.59 -5.76
CA TYR A 294 9.41 10.07 -5.34
C TYR A 294 8.33 9.56 -6.30
N ALA A 295 7.11 9.39 -5.81
CA ALA A 295 5.93 9.11 -6.63
C ALA A 295 5.11 10.39 -6.84
N ASN A 296 4.61 10.58 -8.07
CA ASN A 296 3.66 11.65 -8.39
C ASN A 296 2.25 11.34 -7.90
N SER A 297 1.92 10.07 -7.66
CA SER A 297 0.62 9.67 -7.14
C SER A 297 0.71 8.45 -6.22
N ARG A 298 -0.11 8.48 -5.16
CA ARG A 298 -0.28 7.40 -4.18
C ARG A 298 -1.74 7.24 -3.79
N TYR A 299 -2.13 6.03 -3.41
CA TYR A 299 -3.37 5.85 -2.67
C TYR A 299 -3.17 6.31 -1.22
N GLN A 300 -4.12 7.12 -0.73
CA GLN A 300 -4.21 7.51 0.67
C GLN A 300 -5.68 7.44 1.09
N TYR A 301 -5.98 6.57 2.05
CA TYR A 301 -7.36 6.31 2.49
C TYR A 301 -8.29 5.88 1.33
N GLY A 302 -7.77 5.06 0.42
CA GLY A 302 -8.47 4.55 -0.76
C GLY A 302 -8.68 5.56 -1.89
N GLN A 303 -8.18 6.80 -1.74
CA GLN A 303 -8.26 7.82 -2.77
C GLN A 303 -6.89 8.04 -3.40
N MET A 304 -6.83 8.09 -4.72
CA MET A 304 -5.61 8.47 -5.41
C MET A 304 -5.35 9.97 -5.18
N ARG A 305 -4.17 10.28 -4.66
CA ARG A 305 -3.70 11.65 -4.45
C ARG A 305 -2.46 11.90 -5.27
N TYR A 306 -2.39 13.10 -5.82
CA TYR A 306 -1.20 13.60 -6.49
C TYR A 306 -0.31 14.32 -5.50
N ASN A 307 0.97 13.96 -5.50
CA ASN A 307 1.97 14.48 -4.58
C ASN A 307 2.96 15.37 -5.34
N ASP A 308 3.30 16.50 -4.73
CA ASP A 308 4.38 17.35 -5.18
C ASP A 308 5.72 16.74 -4.70
N PRO A 309 6.82 16.86 -5.48
CA PRO A 309 8.14 16.41 -5.04
C PRO A 309 8.57 17.17 -3.78
N SER A 310 9.33 16.50 -2.91
CA SER A 310 9.85 17.10 -1.68
C SER A 310 10.71 18.33 -1.97
N ARG A 311 10.51 19.39 -1.20
CA ARG A 311 11.38 20.57 -1.18
C ARG A 311 12.86 20.26 -1.01
N PHE A 312 13.20 19.17 -0.32
CA PHE A 312 14.60 18.80 -0.09
C PHE A 312 15.33 18.42 -1.37
N LEU A 313 14.62 18.02 -2.43
CA LEU A 313 15.21 17.79 -3.74
C LEU A 313 15.68 19.09 -4.40
N GLU A 314 14.95 20.21 -4.19
CA GLU A 314 15.30 21.52 -4.73
C GLU A 314 16.50 22.17 -4.01
N GLU A 315 16.79 21.72 -2.78
CA GLU A 315 17.94 22.15 -1.98
C GLU A 315 19.27 21.53 -2.48
N ILE A 316 19.21 20.49 -3.32
CA ILE A 316 20.39 19.87 -3.93
C ILE A 316 20.78 20.66 -5.19
N SER A 317 22.08 20.96 -5.32
CA SER A 317 22.61 21.62 -6.51
C SER A 317 22.39 20.77 -7.77
N ASP A 318 21.94 21.38 -8.86
CA ASP A 318 21.70 20.71 -10.15
C ASP A 318 22.99 20.06 -10.70
N SER A 319 24.16 20.57 -10.32
CA SER A 319 25.47 19.99 -10.66
C SER A 319 25.71 18.61 -10.03
N ASN A 320 24.96 18.27 -8.98
CA ASN A 320 25.13 17.07 -8.19
C ASN A 320 24.03 16.04 -8.46
N LEU A 321 23.15 16.31 -9.42
CA LEU A 321 22.04 15.44 -9.80
C LEU A 321 22.26 14.95 -11.23
N ASP A 322 22.31 13.63 -11.38
CA ASP A 322 22.11 12.98 -12.67
C ASP A 322 20.62 12.62 -12.76
N SER A 323 19.80 13.58 -13.18
CA SER A 323 18.35 13.44 -13.16
C SER A 323 17.81 12.94 -14.50
N ILE A 324 16.90 11.97 -14.43
CA ILE A 324 16.11 11.52 -15.59
C ILE A 324 15.02 12.57 -15.93
N ILE A 325 14.71 13.48 -14.99
CA ILE A 325 13.65 14.49 -15.08
C ILE A 325 14.22 15.87 -14.70
N SER A 326 13.91 16.91 -15.47
CA SER A 326 14.25 18.30 -15.11
C SER A 326 13.41 18.76 -13.92
N ILE A 327 14.05 19.01 -12.77
CA ILE A 327 13.40 19.62 -11.60
C ILE A 327 13.33 21.13 -11.83
N THR A 328 12.15 21.67 -12.14
CA THR A 328 11.98 23.12 -12.25
C THR A 328 11.91 23.72 -10.84
N LYS A 329 12.91 24.50 -10.42
CA LYS A 329 12.87 25.28 -9.16
C LYS A 329 11.64 26.19 -9.14
N LYS A 330 10.68 25.91 -8.26
CA LYS A 330 9.57 26.84 -8.02
C LYS A 330 10.07 27.95 -7.10
N GLN A 331 9.75 29.21 -7.42
CA GLN A 331 10.16 30.36 -6.59
C GLN A 331 9.45 30.42 -5.23
N GLU A 332 8.30 29.76 -5.08
CA GLU A 332 7.53 29.70 -3.85
C GLU A 332 7.01 28.27 -3.60
N PHE A 333 7.23 27.75 -2.39
CA PHE A 333 6.68 26.47 -1.95
C PHE A 333 5.16 26.59 -1.78
N PRO A 334 4.35 25.63 -2.28
CA PRO A 334 2.92 25.66 -2.05
C PRO A 334 2.61 25.57 -0.55
N GLU A 335 1.58 26.29 -0.10
CA GLU A 335 1.10 26.17 1.28
C GLU A 335 0.70 24.72 1.58
N PRO A 336 1.03 24.18 2.78
CA PRO A 336 0.67 22.82 3.17
C PRO A 336 -0.84 22.62 3.07
N LYS A 337 -1.27 21.64 2.26
CA LYS A 337 -2.69 21.35 2.04
C LYS A 337 -3.21 20.48 3.18
N ILE A 338 -4.25 20.94 3.88
CA ILE A 338 -4.88 20.18 4.95
C ILE A 338 -5.41 18.83 4.42
N LEU A 339 -4.94 17.72 4.98
CA LEU A 339 -5.48 16.38 4.73
C LEU A 339 -6.69 16.10 5.63
N GLY A 340 -7.85 15.80 5.03
CA GLY A 340 -9.07 15.34 5.73
C GLY A 340 -10.30 16.23 5.53
N ASN A 341 -11.35 16.03 6.34
CA ASN A 341 -12.64 16.76 6.26
C ASN A 341 -12.61 18.19 6.83
N PHE A 342 -11.45 18.80 6.99
CA PHE A 342 -11.32 20.17 7.48
C PHE A 342 -11.32 21.14 6.29
N LYS A 343 -12.23 22.14 6.28
CA LYS A 343 -12.32 23.14 5.21
C LYS A 343 -11.30 24.27 5.43
N PRO A 344 -10.36 24.52 4.51
CA PRO A 344 -9.56 25.74 4.55
C PRO A 344 -10.40 26.97 4.14
N LEU A 345 -10.08 28.12 4.73
CA LEU A 345 -10.60 29.41 4.29
C LEU A 345 -9.88 29.79 2.99
N GLY A 346 -10.67 30.03 1.94
CA GLY A 346 -10.29 30.20 0.54
C GLY A 346 -8.88 30.70 0.22
N SER A 347 -8.15 29.88 -0.55
CA SER A 347 -7.11 30.32 -1.47
C SER A 347 -7.46 29.81 -2.88
N LYS A 348 -7.29 30.67 -3.89
CA LYS A 348 -7.48 30.29 -5.30
C LYS A 348 -6.36 29.32 -5.67
N LYS A 349 -6.73 28.08 -6.01
CA LYS A 349 -5.79 27.05 -6.46
C LYS A 349 -5.18 27.43 -7.81
N PRO A 350 -3.87 27.24 -8.04
CA PRO A 350 -3.36 27.06 -9.39
C PRO A 350 -3.90 25.73 -9.94
N MET A 351 -4.43 25.75 -11.16
CA MET A 351 -4.98 24.58 -11.84
C MET A 351 -3.85 23.64 -12.30
N LEU A 352 -3.88 22.40 -11.83
CA LEU A 352 -3.37 21.23 -12.55
C LEU A 352 -4.58 20.48 -13.14
N SER A 353 -4.35 19.82 -14.27
CA SER A 353 -5.30 19.63 -15.38
C SER A 353 -6.42 18.60 -15.22
N ILE A 354 -6.65 17.99 -14.06
CA ILE A 354 -7.92 17.27 -13.78
C ILE A 354 -8.24 17.39 -12.29
N ASN A 355 -9.43 17.89 -11.97
CA ASN A 355 -10.03 17.74 -10.66
C ASN A 355 -10.74 16.37 -10.62
N PRO A 356 -10.45 15.48 -9.64
CA PRO A 356 -11.10 14.17 -9.56
C PRO A 356 -12.64 14.23 -9.50
N ASP A 357 -13.20 15.36 -9.04
CA ASP A 357 -14.64 15.60 -8.98
C ASP A 357 -15.28 15.88 -10.35
N ASP A 358 -14.50 16.34 -11.34
CA ASP A 358 -14.95 16.63 -12.72
C ASP A 358 -14.74 15.42 -13.66
N PHE A 359 -14.22 14.31 -13.14
CA PHE A 359 -13.91 13.11 -13.90
C PHE A 359 -15.19 12.31 -14.21
N VAL A 360 -15.55 12.23 -15.50
CA VAL A 360 -16.67 11.40 -15.97
C VAL A 360 -16.13 10.19 -16.72
N ALA A 361 -16.26 9.02 -16.10
CA ALA A 361 -15.87 7.76 -16.73
C ALA A 361 -16.75 7.49 -17.96
N ALA A 362 -16.10 7.36 -19.12
CA ALA A 362 -16.73 6.93 -20.35
C ALA A 362 -17.12 5.45 -20.28
N ASN A 363 -18.12 5.05 -21.08
CA ASN A 363 -18.45 3.64 -21.23
C ASN A 363 -17.28 2.92 -21.93
N PRO A 364 -16.81 1.77 -21.42
CA PRO A 364 -15.72 1.00 -22.04
C PRO A 364 -15.93 0.71 -23.54
N ASN A 365 -17.18 0.56 -23.98
CA ASN A 365 -17.53 0.28 -25.38
C ASN A 365 -17.43 1.51 -26.31
N ASP A 366 -17.41 2.72 -25.75
CA ASP A 366 -17.36 3.96 -26.54
C ASP A 366 -15.92 4.35 -26.90
N ILE A 367 -14.93 3.72 -26.27
CA ILE A 367 -13.51 3.99 -26.46
C ILE A 367 -13.01 3.28 -27.72
N LYS A 368 -12.54 4.04 -28.70
CA LYS A 368 -12.07 3.55 -30.00
C LYS A 368 -10.62 3.97 -30.29
N PRO A 369 -9.91 3.23 -31.15
CA PRO A 369 -8.60 3.65 -31.65
C PRO A 369 -8.63 5.07 -32.22
N GLY A 370 -7.63 5.87 -31.85
CA GLY A 370 -7.44 7.25 -32.28
C GLY A 370 -8.00 8.32 -31.33
N MET A 371 -8.80 7.95 -30.34
CA MET A 371 -9.38 8.89 -29.36
C MET A 371 -8.34 9.34 -28.32
N GLU A 372 -8.49 10.57 -27.86
CA GLU A 372 -7.77 11.07 -26.68
C GLU A 372 -8.57 10.75 -25.42
N VAL A 373 -7.88 10.23 -24.42
CA VAL A 373 -8.45 9.80 -23.15
C VAL A 373 -7.61 10.31 -22.00
N ILE A 374 -8.26 10.53 -20.86
CA ILE A 374 -7.60 10.79 -19.60
C ILE A 374 -7.76 9.57 -18.71
N HIS A 375 -6.65 9.05 -18.23
CA HIS A 375 -6.60 8.03 -17.20
C HIS A 375 -6.26 8.63 -15.83
N LEU A 376 -6.95 8.17 -14.78
CA LEU A 376 -6.69 8.66 -13.42
C LEU A 376 -5.26 8.38 -12.93
N LYS A 377 -4.61 7.30 -13.41
CA LYS A 377 -3.25 6.92 -13.00
C LYS A 377 -2.16 7.56 -13.87
N PHE A 378 -2.41 7.72 -15.17
CA PHE A 378 -1.38 8.07 -16.18
C PHE A 378 -1.57 9.44 -16.83
N GLY A 379 -2.69 10.11 -16.58
CA GLY A 379 -3.01 11.39 -17.22
C GLY A 379 -3.54 11.24 -18.64
N GLN A 380 -3.31 12.24 -19.49
CA GLN A 380 -3.78 12.26 -20.88
C GLN A 380 -2.96 11.30 -21.75
N GLY A 381 -3.64 10.59 -22.64
CA GLY A 381 -3.05 9.68 -23.59
C GLY A 381 -3.94 9.42 -24.81
N LYS A 382 -3.38 8.76 -25.81
CA LYS A 382 -4.05 8.44 -27.07
C LYS A 382 -4.18 6.94 -27.25
N VAL A 383 -5.40 6.49 -27.57
CA VAL A 383 -5.69 5.07 -27.80
C VAL A 383 -5.11 4.64 -29.16
N LEU A 384 -4.21 3.66 -29.18
CA LEU A 384 -3.60 3.11 -30.40
C LEU A 384 -4.44 1.97 -30.99
N SER A 385 -4.87 1.04 -30.14
CA SER A 385 -5.65 -0.13 -30.55
C SER A 385 -6.55 -0.58 -29.41
N VAL A 386 -7.64 -1.28 -29.74
CA VAL A 386 -8.52 -1.96 -28.79
C VAL A 386 -8.76 -3.37 -29.30
N ASP A 387 -8.48 -4.36 -28.46
CA ASP A 387 -8.69 -5.79 -28.76
C ASP A 387 -10.12 -6.25 -28.42
N ASP A 388 -10.54 -7.40 -28.94
CA ASP A 388 -11.88 -8.00 -28.77
C ASP A 388 -12.23 -8.29 -27.30
N ARG A 389 -11.23 -8.38 -26.42
CA ARG A 389 -11.38 -8.52 -24.97
C ARG A 389 -11.50 -7.18 -24.22
N LEU A 390 -11.79 -6.08 -24.93
CA LEU A 390 -11.81 -4.71 -24.37
C LEU A 390 -10.49 -4.31 -23.72
N VAL A 391 -9.37 -4.74 -24.30
CA VAL A 391 -8.02 -4.33 -23.87
C VAL A 391 -7.53 -3.25 -24.83
N ALA A 392 -7.31 -2.03 -24.32
CA ALA A 392 -6.76 -0.92 -25.08
C ALA A 392 -5.26 -0.81 -24.91
N THR A 393 -4.56 -0.54 -26.01
CA THR A 393 -3.16 -0.10 -25.98
C THR A 393 -3.17 1.42 -26.07
N ILE A 394 -2.71 2.11 -25.04
CA ILE A 394 -2.77 3.58 -24.91
C ILE A 394 -1.36 4.11 -24.74
N ILE A 395 -1.03 5.17 -25.48
CA ILE A 395 0.22 5.91 -25.29
C ILE A 395 -0.05 7.15 -24.43
N PHE A 396 0.65 7.32 -23.31
CA PHE A 396 0.46 8.44 -22.40
C PHE A 396 1.59 9.45 -22.54
N ASP A 397 1.23 10.73 -22.68
CA ASP A 397 2.20 11.81 -22.93
C ASP A 397 3.07 12.13 -21.71
N GLY A 398 2.62 11.73 -20.51
CA GLY A 398 3.29 11.98 -19.23
C GLY A 398 4.31 10.91 -18.79
N LEU A 399 4.51 9.85 -19.58
CA LEU A 399 5.39 8.73 -19.24
C LEU A 399 6.69 8.78 -20.07
N SER A 400 7.85 8.91 -19.41
CA SER A 400 9.15 9.05 -20.08
C SER A 400 9.81 7.73 -20.49
N ASP A 401 9.59 6.63 -19.76
CA ASP A 401 10.32 5.37 -19.96
C ASP A 401 9.52 4.31 -20.74
N THR A 402 8.24 4.13 -20.43
CA THR A 402 7.32 3.22 -21.13
C THR A 402 6.01 3.96 -21.44
N PRO A 403 5.95 4.71 -22.55
CA PRO A 403 4.79 5.53 -22.86
C PRO A 403 3.57 4.69 -23.23
N GLU A 404 3.78 3.47 -23.72
CA GLU A 404 2.73 2.53 -24.12
C GLU A 404 2.31 1.62 -22.95
N LYS A 405 1.03 1.62 -22.62
CA LYS A 405 0.43 0.74 -21.61
C LYS A 405 -0.75 -0.05 -22.19
N ARG A 406 -0.89 -1.31 -21.77
CA ARG A 406 -2.06 -2.15 -22.08
C ARG A 406 -3.03 -2.09 -20.91
N ILE A 407 -4.24 -1.61 -21.16
CA ILE A 407 -5.25 -1.25 -20.17
C ILE A 407 -6.54 -2.01 -20.44
N MET A 408 -7.09 -2.70 -19.43
CA MET A 408 -8.41 -3.33 -19.52
C MET A 408 -9.53 -2.31 -19.37
N LEU A 409 -10.18 -1.95 -20.48
CA LEU A 409 -11.23 -0.92 -20.51
C LEU A 409 -12.42 -1.24 -19.59
N GLN A 410 -12.69 -2.53 -19.32
CA GLN A 410 -13.78 -2.94 -18.42
C GLN A 410 -13.63 -2.40 -16.99
N PHE A 411 -12.39 -2.14 -16.56
CA PHE A 411 -12.06 -1.69 -15.21
C PHE A 411 -11.44 -0.29 -15.20
N ALA A 412 -10.86 0.12 -16.32
CA ALA A 412 -10.24 1.42 -16.47
C ALA A 412 -11.28 2.54 -16.36
N LYS A 413 -11.03 3.46 -15.44
CA LYS A 413 -11.73 4.74 -15.41
C LYS A 413 -11.02 5.67 -16.39
N LEU A 414 -11.51 5.68 -17.63
CA LEU A 414 -11.06 6.57 -18.69
C LEU A 414 -12.13 7.63 -18.98
N GLN A 415 -11.72 8.87 -19.12
CA GLN A 415 -12.58 9.96 -19.60
C GLN A 415 -12.18 10.29 -21.04
N ILE A 416 -13.14 10.36 -21.95
CA ILE A 416 -12.89 10.78 -23.33
C ILE A 416 -12.68 12.30 -23.34
N VAL A 417 -11.60 12.75 -23.98
CA VAL A 417 -11.38 14.16 -24.30
C VAL A 417 -11.93 14.38 -25.71
N GLU A 418 -12.93 15.26 -25.84
CA GLU A 418 -13.53 15.61 -27.15
C GLU A 418 -12.54 16.29 -28.09
#